data_AF-A0A3M2CQM2-F1
#
_entry.id   AF-A0A3M2CQM2-F1
#
_cell.length_a   1.000
_cell.length_b   1.000
_cell.length_c   1.000
_cell.angle_alpha   90.00
_cell.angle_beta   90.00
_cell.angle_gamma   90.00
#
_symmetry.space_group_name_H-M   'P 1'
#
loop_
_entity.id
_entity.type
_entity.pdbx_description
1 polymer ?
#
loop_
_entity_poly.entity_id
_entity_poly.type
_entity_poly.pdbx_seq_one_letter_code
_entity_poly.pdbx_strand_id
1 'polypeptide(L)'
;MITVLLLVGSNCFMTWAWYGHLKKTGWTIPVAIGISWLIAFPEYLLQVPANRIGHISQGGPFTAPQLKVLQEAITLGVFLVFAMVVLKERPRWNEAVAFGLIFAAVAVAMMGRTPMIGEGETPDDTTSGEVAD
;
A
#
# COMPACT_ATOMS: atom_id res chain seq x y z
N MET A 1 -7.74 -10.22 -2.26
CA MET A 1 -8.80 -9.24 -1.93
C MET A 1 -8.68 -8.69 -0.50
N ILE A 2 -8.51 -9.54 0.52
CA ILE A 2 -8.37 -9.12 1.93
C ILE A 2 -7.25 -8.09 2.15
N THR A 3 -6.08 -8.28 1.54
CA THR A 3 -4.97 -7.30 1.59
C THR A 3 -5.39 -5.89 1.16
N VAL A 4 -6.16 -5.76 0.08
CA VAL A 4 -6.60 -4.46 -0.45
C VAL A 4 -7.54 -3.78 0.55
N LEU A 5 -8.48 -4.53 1.12
CA LEU A 5 -9.42 -3.99 2.11
C LEU A 5 -8.72 -3.53 3.39
N LEU A 6 -7.75 -4.29 3.87
CA LEU A 6 -6.94 -3.92 5.04
C LEU A 6 -6.11 -2.65 4.77
N LEU A 7 -5.51 -2.54 3.58
CA LEU A 7 -4.78 -1.34 3.16
C LEU A 7 -5.71 -0.13 3.05
N VAL A 8 -6.91 -0.28 2.49
CA VAL A 8 -7.91 0.80 2.43
C VAL A 8 -8.29 1.27 3.83
N GLY A 9 -8.62 0.33 4.72
CA GLY A 9 -8.94 0.65 6.12
C GLY A 9 -7.81 1.38 6.82
N SER A 10 -6.58 0.90 6.68
CA SER A 10 -5.37 1.51 7.24
C SER A 10 -5.18 2.96 6.76
N ASN A 11 -5.26 3.20 5.45
CA ASN A 11 -5.08 4.54 4.88
C ASN A 11 -6.18 5.54 5.29
N CYS A 12 -7.40 5.07 5.55
CA CYS A 12 -8.45 5.90 6.14
C CYS A 12 -8.08 6.41 7.53
N PHE A 13 -7.56 5.54 8.41
CA PHE A 13 -7.09 5.93 9.74
C PHE A 13 -5.88 6.88 9.66
N MET A 14 -4.93 6.61 8.76
CA MET A 14 -3.78 7.49 8.50
C MET A 14 -4.24 8.91 8.12
N THR A 15 -5.13 9.01 7.14
CA THR A 15 -5.63 10.31 6.65
C THR A 15 -6.36 11.07 7.76
N TRP A 16 -7.14 10.37 8.58
CA TRP A 16 -7.82 10.98 9.72
C TRP A 16 -6.87 11.45 10.82
N ALA A 17 -5.81 10.67 11.10
CA ALA A 17 -4.79 11.04 12.06
C ALA A 17 -4.05 12.32 11.64
N TRP A 18 -3.75 12.49 10.35
CA TRP A 18 -2.98 13.63 9.87
C TRP A 18 -3.82 14.88 9.61
N TYR A 19 -5.02 14.74 9.09
CA TYR A 19 -5.81 15.88 8.62
C TYR A 19 -7.09 16.12 9.40
N GLY A 20 -7.55 15.14 10.19
CA GLY A 20 -8.79 15.26 10.97
C GLY A 20 -8.77 16.43 11.98
N HIS A 21 -7.59 16.75 12.52
CA HIS A 21 -7.44 17.87 13.46
C HIS A 21 -7.52 19.25 12.78
N LEU A 22 -7.29 19.36 11.47
CA LEU A 22 -7.36 20.64 10.73
C LEU A 22 -8.75 21.27 10.77
N LYS A 23 -9.79 20.45 10.92
CA LYS A 23 -11.18 20.91 11.04
C LYS A 23 -11.53 21.43 12.45
N LYS A 24 -10.67 21.22 13.44
CA LYS A 24 -10.87 21.64 14.83
C LYS A 24 -9.79 22.64 15.25
N THR A 25 -10.05 23.91 14.96
CA THR A 25 -9.17 25.06 15.29
C THR A 25 -8.90 25.26 16.78
N GLY A 26 -9.60 24.55 17.67
CA GLY A 26 -9.45 24.63 19.13
C GLY A 26 -8.52 23.58 19.75
N TRP A 27 -7.92 22.69 18.96
CA TRP A 27 -6.99 21.68 19.50
C TRP A 27 -5.58 22.27 19.64
N THR A 28 -5.01 22.18 20.84
CA THR A 28 -3.60 22.51 21.05
C THR A 28 -2.72 21.44 20.39
N ILE A 29 -1.53 21.83 19.93
CA ILE A 29 -0.59 20.94 19.24
C ILE A 29 -0.35 19.61 20.00
N PRO A 30 -0.18 19.60 21.34
CA PRO A 30 0.02 18.34 22.07
C PRO A 30 -1.21 17.40 22.03
N VAL A 31 -2.42 17.97 22.07
CA VAL A 31 -3.67 17.19 22.00
C VAL A 31 -3.86 16.61 20.59
N ALA A 32 -3.57 17.39 19.56
CA ALA A 32 -3.59 16.90 18.18
C ALA A 32 -2.61 15.74 17.99
N ILE A 33 -1.35 15.89 18.40
CA ILE A 33 -0.33 14.84 18.31
C ILE A 33 -0.76 13.58 19.09
N GLY A 34 -1.25 13.74 20.32
CA GLY A 34 -1.69 12.61 21.14
C GLY A 34 -2.84 11.82 20.53
N ILE A 35 -3.87 12.52 20.01
CA ILE A 35 -5.00 11.87 19.35
C ILE A 35 -4.57 11.21 18.03
N SER A 36 -3.74 11.88 17.22
CA SER A 36 -3.18 11.30 15.99
C SER A 36 -2.41 10.01 16.27
N TRP A 37 -1.66 9.96 17.37
CA TRP A 37 -0.92 8.78 17.78
C TRP A 37 -1.85 7.61 18.17
N LEU A 38 -2.94 7.89 18.90
CA LEU A 38 -3.96 6.89 19.23
C LEU A 38 -4.68 6.34 17.99
N ILE A 39 -4.91 7.18 16.97
CA ILE A 39 -5.52 6.78 15.70
C ILE A 39 -4.53 5.99 14.81
N ALA A 40 -3.22 6.25 14.92
CA ALA A 40 -2.20 5.50 14.20
C ALA A 40 -2.09 4.04 14.68
N PHE A 41 -2.40 3.74 15.94
CA PHE A 41 -2.33 2.36 16.45
C PHE A 41 -3.21 1.34 15.67
N PRO A 42 -4.53 1.58 15.45
CA PRO A 42 -5.34 0.69 14.63
C PRO A 42 -4.95 0.67 13.14
N GLU A 43 -4.36 1.75 12.61
CA GLU A 43 -3.77 1.78 11.26
C GLU A 43 -2.70 0.69 11.12
N TYR A 44 -1.79 0.60 12.09
CA TYR A 44 -0.72 -0.39 12.11
C TYR A 44 -1.23 -1.82 12.26
N LEU A 45 -2.27 -2.01 13.09
CA LEU A 45 -2.91 -3.32 13.26
C LEU A 45 -3.50 -3.87 11.96
N LEU A 46 -3.86 -3.01 11.01
CA LEU A 46 -4.34 -3.41 9.68
C LEU A 46 -3.20 -3.50 8.66
N GLN A 47 -2.25 -2.56 8.72
CA GLN A 47 -1.12 -2.45 7.79
C GLN A 47 -0.19 -3.68 7.86
N VAL A 48 0.18 -4.11 9.07
CA VAL A 48 1.12 -5.22 9.30
C VAL A 48 0.58 -6.56 8.76
N PRO A 49 -0.64 -7.02 9.11
CA PRO A 49 -1.17 -8.26 8.55
C PRO A 49 -1.47 -8.14 7.06
N ALA A 50 -1.89 -6.97 6.55
CA ALA A 50 -2.08 -6.77 5.11
C ALA A 50 -0.79 -7.05 4.35
N ASN A 51 0.32 -6.46 4.81
CA ASN A 51 1.62 -6.60 4.17
C ASN A 51 2.17 -8.01 4.32
N ARG A 52 1.95 -8.66 5.47
CA ARG A 52 2.37 -10.04 5.70
C ARG A 52 1.60 -11.02 4.82
N ILE A 53 0.27 -10.92 4.74
CA ILE A 53 -0.57 -11.84 3.94
C ILE A 53 -0.42 -11.59 2.43
N GLY A 54 -0.21 -10.35 2.02
CA GLY A 54 -0.08 -10.00 0.60
C GLY A 54 1.24 -10.38 -0.04
N HIS A 55 2.28 -10.66 0.75
CA HIS A 55 3.64 -10.86 0.25
C HIS A 55 3.91 -12.28 -0.24
N ILE A 56 4.65 -12.40 -1.34
CA ILE A 56 4.99 -13.70 -1.99
C ILE A 56 5.66 -14.69 -1.04
N SER A 57 6.55 -14.25 -0.15
CA SER A 57 7.22 -15.17 0.80
C SER A 57 6.28 -15.77 1.85
N GLN A 58 5.04 -15.28 1.95
CA GLN A 58 4.02 -15.74 2.89
C GLN A 58 2.81 -16.35 2.15
N GLY A 59 2.94 -16.66 0.86
CA GLY A 59 1.88 -17.25 0.03
C GLY A 59 0.95 -16.23 -0.66
N GLY A 60 1.27 -14.93 -0.59
CA GLY A 60 0.54 -13.88 -1.29
C GLY A 60 0.97 -13.69 -2.75
N PRO A 61 0.21 -12.91 -3.55
CA PRO A 61 0.52 -12.72 -4.97
C PRO A 61 1.46 -11.55 -5.27
N PHE A 62 1.86 -10.74 -4.27
CA PHE A 62 2.57 -9.47 -4.51
C PHE A 62 4.00 -9.43 -3.96
N THR A 63 4.92 -8.84 -4.72
CA THR A 63 6.28 -8.51 -4.27
C THR A 63 6.27 -7.32 -3.31
N ALA A 64 7.24 -7.21 -2.38
CA ALA A 64 7.33 -6.08 -1.44
C ALA A 64 7.17 -4.70 -2.10
N PRO A 65 7.84 -4.39 -3.24
CA PRO A 65 7.62 -3.10 -3.88
C PRO A 65 6.27 -2.97 -4.60
N GLN A 66 5.60 -4.06 -5.03
CA GLN A 66 4.21 -3.98 -5.49
C GLN A 66 3.24 -3.64 -4.36
N LEU A 67 3.40 -4.25 -3.17
CA LEU A 67 2.58 -3.88 -2.00
C LEU A 67 2.74 -2.39 -1.67
N LYS A 68 3.98 -1.88 -1.73
CA LYS A 68 4.23 -0.46 -1.47
C LYS A 68 3.52 0.44 -2.48
N VAL A 69 3.67 0.17 -3.77
CA VAL A 69 2.99 0.96 -4.82
C VAL A 69 1.47 0.89 -4.68
N LEU A 70 0.92 -0.28 -4.33
CA LEU A 70 -0.50 -0.44 -4.07
C LEU A 70 -0.96 0.39 -2.87
N GLN A 71 -0.18 0.42 -1.79
CA GLN A 71 -0.47 1.27 -0.63
C GLN A 71 -0.43 2.75 -0.98
N GLU A 72 0.53 3.20 -1.80
CA GLU A 72 0.59 4.58 -2.28
C GLU A 72 -0.60 4.93 -3.20
N ALA A 73 -1.04 4.01 -4.04
CA ALA A 73 -2.26 4.21 -4.84
C ALA A 73 -3.49 4.41 -3.94
N ILE A 74 -3.61 3.60 -2.90
CA ILE A 74 -4.71 3.65 -1.94
C ILE A 74 -4.64 4.93 -1.10
N THR A 75 -3.45 5.32 -0.61
CA THR A 75 -3.29 6.53 0.22
C THR A 75 -3.74 7.77 -0.55
N LEU A 76 -3.36 7.88 -1.81
CA LEU A 76 -3.73 9.01 -2.67
C LEU A 76 -5.23 9.02 -3.00
N GLY A 77 -5.82 7.86 -3.26
CA GLY A 77 -7.26 7.74 -3.47
C GLY A 77 -8.06 8.15 -2.22
N VAL A 78 -7.66 7.66 -1.04
CA VAL A 78 -8.30 8.01 0.24
C VAL A 78 -8.12 9.49 0.54
N PHE A 79 -6.91 10.04 0.33
CA PHE A 79 -6.63 11.45 0.54
C PHE A 79 -7.46 12.35 -0.40
N LEU A 80 -7.60 11.99 -1.68
CA LEU A 80 -8.43 12.71 -2.63
C LEU A 80 -9.89 12.78 -2.17
N VAL A 81 -10.47 11.64 -1.77
CA VAL A 81 -11.84 11.58 -1.24
C VAL A 81 -11.95 12.42 0.03
N PHE A 82 -10.97 12.35 0.93
CA PHE A 82 -10.94 13.14 2.16
C PHE A 82 -10.87 14.65 1.87
N ALA A 83 -10.03 15.10 0.94
CA ALA A 83 -9.92 16.50 0.58
C ALA A 83 -11.25 17.05 0.04
N MET A 84 -11.91 16.30 -0.85
CA MET A 84 -13.20 16.71 -1.42
C MET A 84 -14.33 16.71 -0.37
N VAL A 85 -14.43 15.67 0.46
CA VAL A 85 -15.58 15.47 1.37
C VAL A 85 -15.39 16.20 2.70
N VAL A 86 -14.19 16.15 3.28
CA VAL A 86 -13.92 16.64 4.64
C VAL A 86 -13.44 18.07 4.64
N LEU A 87 -12.47 18.41 3.77
CA LEU A 87 -11.92 19.77 3.63
C LEU A 87 -12.78 20.66 2.73
N LYS A 88 -13.67 20.08 1.90
CA LYS A 88 -14.52 20.79 0.93
C LYS A 88 -13.72 21.66 -0.04
N GLU A 89 -12.46 21.31 -0.28
CA GLU A 89 -11.65 21.96 -1.29
C GLU A 89 -12.12 21.50 -2.67
N ARG A 90 -12.46 22.46 -3.54
CA ARG A 90 -12.86 22.15 -4.91
C ARG A 90 -11.60 21.82 -5.71
N PRO A 91 -11.46 20.59 -6.24
CA PRO A 91 -10.27 20.22 -6.99
C PRO A 91 -10.14 21.14 -8.20
N ARG A 92 -9.03 21.87 -8.27
CA ARG A 92 -8.71 22.70 -9.43
C ARG A 92 -8.28 21.81 -10.59
N TRP A 93 -8.37 22.32 -11.81
CA TRP A 93 -7.99 21.56 -13.00
C TRP A 93 -6.57 20.98 -12.93
N ASN A 94 -5.63 21.75 -12.37
CA ASN A 94 -4.25 21.29 -12.17
C ASN A 94 -4.15 20.11 -11.19
N GLU A 95 -4.99 20.07 -10.15
CA GLU A 95 -5.04 18.96 -9.21
C GLU A 95 -5.60 17.72 -9.89
N ALA A 96 -6.65 17.85 -10.71
CA ALA A 96 -7.18 16.72 -11.48
C ALA A 96 -6.12 16.11 -12.43
N VAL A 97 -5.34 16.95 -13.11
CA VAL A 97 -4.22 16.50 -13.96
C VAL A 97 -3.14 15.82 -13.13
N ALA A 98 -2.77 16.38 -11.97
CA ALA A 98 -1.80 15.79 -11.07
C ALA A 98 -2.26 14.40 -10.56
N PHE A 99 -3.52 14.26 -10.16
CA PHE A 99 -4.09 12.96 -9.78
C PHE A 99 -4.05 11.97 -10.94
N GLY A 100 -4.41 12.40 -12.15
CA GLY A 100 -4.32 11.58 -13.35
C GLY A 100 -2.90 11.06 -13.62
N LEU A 101 -1.88 11.90 -13.48
CA LEU A 101 -0.48 11.51 -13.62
C LEU A 101 -0.05 10.49 -12.57
N ILE A 102 -0.52 10.62 -11.33
CA ILE A 102 -0.15 9.66 -10.29
C ILE A 102 -0.85 8.31 -10.51
N PHE A 103 -2.13 8.30 -10.91
CA PHE A 103 -2.79 7.06 -11.31
C PHE A 103 -2.09 6.37 -12.48
N ALA A 104 -1.60 7.13 -13.46
CA ALA A 104 -0.81 6.59 -14.55
C ALA A 104 0.52 5.98 -14.05
N ALA A 105 1.23 6.66 -13.14
CA ALA A 105 2.46 6.15 -12.54
C ALA A 105 2.22 4.82 -11.78
N VAL A 106 1.12 4.71 -11.04
CA VAL A 106 0.70 3.47 -10.36
C VAL A 106 0.44 2.36 -11.39
N ALA A 107 -0.31 2.65 -12.46
CA ALA A 107 -0.63 1.67 -13.50
C ALA A 107 0.63 1.12 -14.18
N VAL A 108 1.58 1.99 -14.52
CA VAL A 108 2.88 1.60 -15.10
C VAL A 108 3.68 0.75 -14.13
N ALA A 109 3.76 1.16 -12.85
CA ALA A 109 4.49 0.41 -11.84
C ALA A 109 3.90 -0.99 -11.56
N MET A 110 2.60 -1.18 -11.76
CA MET A 110 1.93 -2.48 -11.67
C MET A 110 2.21 -3.37 -12.89
N MET A 111 2.42 -2.79 -14.07
CA MET A 111 2.66 -3.51 -15.32
C MET A 111 4.08 -4.08 -15.45
N GLY A 112 5.08 -3.43 -14.83
CA GLY A 112 6.49 -3.70 -15.08
C GLY A 112 7.15 -4.85 -14.30
N ARG A 113 6.42 -5.68 -13.55
CA ARG A 113 7.03 -6.77 -12.76
C ARG A 113 6.28 -8.08 -12.93
N THR A 114 6.51 -8.75 -14.05
CA THR A 114 6.37 -10.21 -14.15
C THR A 114 7.29 -10.83 -13.10
N PRO A 115 6.81 -11.72 -12.22
CA PRO A 115 7.71 -12.48 -11.37
C PRO A 115 8.65 -13.25 -12.30
N MET A 116 9.95 -12.96 -12.22
CA MET A 116 10.95 -13.92 -12.69
C MET A 116 10.79 -15.11 -11.76
N ILE A 117 9.94 -16.06 -12.15
CA ILE A 117 10.08 -17.43 -11.69
C ILE A 117 11.51 -17.77 -12.04
N GLY A 118 12.35 -17.97 -11.02
CA GLY A 118 13.67 -18.52 -11.22
C GLY A 118 13.48 -19.86 -11.90
N GLU A 119 13.66 -19.91 -13.22
CA GLU A 119 13.97 -21.14 -13.91
C GLU A 119 15.32 -21.63 -13.38
N GLY A 120 15.37 -22.89 -12.94
CA GLY A 120 16.61 -23.65 -12.88
C GLY A 120 17.13 -24.03 -11.49
N GLU A 121 16.35 -24.77 -10.69
CA GLU A 121 16.93 -26.00 -10.15
C GLU A 121 16.53 -27.13 -11.10
N THR A 122 17.37 -27.34 -12.12
CA THR A 122 17.41 -28.61 -12.84
C THR A 122 17.73 -29.72 -11.83
N PRO A 123 16.99 -30.84 -11.80
CA PRO A 123 17.48 -32.04 -11.12
C PRO A 123 18.81 -32.40 -11.79
N ASP A 124 19.87 -32.50 -10.99
CA ASP A 124 21.15 -33.03 -11.40
C ASP A 124 20.95 -34.52 -11.78
N ASP A 125 20.59 -34.75 -13.04
CA ASP A 125 20.69 -36.06 -13.68
C ASP A 125 22.12 -36.19 -14.21
N THR A 126 23.06 -36.38 -13.27
CA THR A 126 24.34 -37.01 -13.56
C THR A 126 24.27 -38.48 -13.14
N THR A 127 23.87 -39.29 -14.12
CA THR A 127 24.48 -40.59 -14.42
C THR A 127 24.29 -41.69 -13.38
N SER A 128 23.16 -42.39 -13.51
CA SER A 128 23.17 -43.85 -13.36
C SER A 128 23.99 -44.47 -14.50
N GLY A 129 25.14 -45.08 -14.22
CA GLY A 129 25.90 -45.78 -15.27
C GLY A 129 27.36 -46.13 -14.98
N GLU A 130 27.68 -46.70 -13.82
CA GLU A 130 28.89 -47.53 -13.71
C GLU A 130 28.61 -48.73 -12.79
N VAL A 131 28.20 -49.83 -13.41
CA VAL A 131 28.21 -51.19 -12.87
C VAL A 131 29.18 -51.99 -13.74
N ALA A 132 30.04 -52.77 -13.08
CA ALA A 132 30.91 -53.83 -13.58
C ALA A 132 32.21 -53.38 -14.29
N ASP A 133 33.35 -53.47 -13.59
CA ASP A 133 34.26 -54.63 -13.64
C ASP A 133 35.18 -54.68 -12.41
#